data_AF-A0A9E5T0Z8-F1
#
_entry.id   AF-A0A9E5T0Z8-F1
#
_cell.length_a   1.000
_cell.length_b   1.000
_cell.length_c   1.000
_cell.angle_alpha   90.00
_cell.angle_beta   90.00
_cell.angle_gamma   90.00
#
_symmetry.space_group_name_H-M   'P 1'
#
loop_
_entity.id
_entity.type
_entity.pdbx_description
1 polymer ?
#
loop_
_entity_poly.entity_id
_entity_poly.type
_entity_poly.pdbx_seq_one_letter_code
_entity_poly.pdbx_strand_id
1 'polypeptide(L)' 'MKQIDSLDQWFTFTDLLSAAGYRLQPVQRESNNDEGYLVHFIASGRPDLEVTTTNVDVYNAMVNFKRGNFERG' A
#
# COMPACT_ATOMS: atom_id res chain seq x y z
N MET A 1 -5.82 -7.27 7.84
CA MET A 1 -6.33 -6.05 7.21
C MET A 1 -5.97 -4.77 7.98
N LYS A 2 -5.33 -3.80 7.32
CA LYS A 2 -4.96 -2.47 7.85
C LYS A 2 -5.65 -1.37 7.04
N GLN A 3 -6.39 -0.46 7.67
CA GLN A 3 -7.00 0.68 6.97
C GLN A 3 -6.04 1.88 6.94
N ILE A 4 -5.90 2.51 5.77
CA ILE A 4 -5.05 3.67 5.50
C ILE A 4 -5.86 4.62 4.60
N ASP A 5 -6.27 5.78 5.13
CA ASP A 5 -7.14 6.73 4.39
C ASP A 5 -6.40 8.00 3.93
N SER A 6 -5.12 8.11 4.27
CA SER A 6 -4.28 9.26 3.94
C SER A 6 -2.95 8.85 3.32
N LEU A 7 -2.44 9.67 2.40
CA LEU A 7 -1.13 9.46 1.77
C LEU A 7 0.01 9.48 2.79
N ASP A 8 -0.06 10.35 3.80
CA ASP A 8 0.94 10.40 4.88
C ASP A 8 1.04 9.06 5.65
N GLN A 9 -0.12 8.47 5.97
CA GLN A 9 -0.19 7.16 6.61
C GLN A 9 0.39 6.06 5.71
N TRP A 10 0.08 6.11 4.41
CA TRP A 10 0.66 5.19 3.42
C TRP A 10 2.18 5.31 3.36
N PHE A 11 2.71 6.52 3.25
CA PHE A 11 4.16 6.74 3.18
C PHE A 11 4.86 6.31 4.46
N THR A 12 4.36 6.71 5.63
CA THR A 12 4.90 6.30 6.92
C THR A 12 4.91 4.77 7.07
N PHE A 13 3.83 4.11 6.65
CA PHE A 13 3.72 2.66 6.70
C PHE A 13 4.73 1.96 5.79
N THR A 14 4.87 2.42 4.54
CA THR A 14 5.87 1.86 3.61
C THR A 14 7.31 2.13 4.04
N ASP A 15 7.56 3.29 4.66
CA ASP A 15 8.88 3.67 5.19
C ASP A 15 9.30 2.76 6.34
N LEU A 16 8.40 2.50 7.31
CA LEU A 16 8.62 1.56 8.41
C LEU A 16 8.93 0.15 7.90
N LEU A 17 8.18 -0.32 6.90
CA LEU A 17 8.41 -1.65 6.32
C LEU A 17 9.74 -1.70 5.54
N SER A 18 10.08 -0.64 4.83
CA SER A 18 11.35 -0.53 4.12
C SER A 18 12.54 -0.46 5.08
N ALA A 19 12.43 0.31 6.18
CA ALA A 19 13.42 0.40 7.24
C ALA A 19 13.64 -0.95 7.95
N ALA A 20 12.57 -1.74 8.09
CA ALA A 20 12.63 -3.11 8.59
C ALA A 20 13.14 -4.13 7.54
N GLY A 21 13.51 -3.69 6.34
CA GLY A 21 14.08 -4.53 5.27
C GLY A 21 13.05 -5.22 4.37
N TYR A 22 11.75 -4.99 4.57
CA TYR A 22 10.71 -5.58 3.74
C TYR A 22 10.60 -4.85 2.40
N ARG A 23 10.40 -5.63 1.33
CA ARG A 23 10.01 -5.12 0.01
C ARG A 23 8.54 -5.44 -0.20
N LEU A 24 7.73 -4.39 -0.29
CA LEU A 24 6.34 -4.50 -0.67
C LEU A 24 6.20 -4.58 -2.19
N GLN A 25 5.38 -5.51 -2.66
CA GLN A 25 4.93 -5.59 -4.04
C GLN A 25 3.40 -5.74 -4.05
N PRO A 26 2.66 -4.88 -4.75
CA PRO A 26 1.23 -5.06 -4.91
C PRO A 26 0.96 -6.30 -5.78
N VAL A 27 0.18 -7.26 -5.26
CA VAL A 27 -0.13 -8.54 -5.93
C VAL A 27 -1.51 -8.55 -6.53
N GLN A 28 -2.50 -8.03 -5.81
CA GLN A 28 -3.89 -8.11 -6.24
C GLN A 28 -4.60 -6.79 -5.97
N ARG A 29 -5.30 -6.32 -7.01
CA ARG A 29 -6.12 -5.12 -6.99
C ARG A 29 -7.56 -5.60 -6.89
N GLU A 30 -8.12 -5.58 -5.70
CA GLU A 30 -9.53 -5.88 -5.51
C GLU A 30 -10.26 -4.55 -5.29
N SER A 31 -10.68 -3.94 -6.40
CA SER A 31 -11.77 -2.97 -6.36
C SER A 31 -13.05 -3.76 -6.44
N ASN A 32 -13.79 -3.88 -5.35
CA ASN A 32 -15.24 -4.15 -5.41
C ASN A 32 -15.86 -3.98 -4.02
N ASN A 33 -16.23 -2.74 -3.67
CA ASN A 33 -17.55 -2.39 -3.13
C ASN A 33 -17.63 -0.88 -2.81
N ASP A 34 -18.86 -0.38 -2.64
CA ASP A 34 -19.20 0.99 -2.18
C ASP A 34 -18.54 1.39 -0.84
N GLU A 35 -17.94 0.43 -0.12
CA GLU A 35 -17.26 0.63 1.16
C GLU A 35 -15.78 0.99 1.05
N GLY A 36 -15.14 0.87 -0.13
CA GLY A 36 -13.75 1.27 -0.35
C GLY A 36 -12.94 0.37 -1.28
N TYR A 37 -11.63 0.60 -1.28
CA TYR A 37 -10.65 -0.08 -2.12
C TYR A 37 -9.77 -1.02 -1.27
N LEU A 38 -9.55 -2.24 -1.76
CA LEU A 38 -8.67 -3.23 -1.15
C LEU A 38 -7.45 -3.49 -2.05
N VAL A 39 -6.27 -3.49 -1.44
CA VAL A 39 -5.00 -3.80 -2.11
C VAL A 39 -4.25 -4.86 -1.31
N HIS A 40 -3.92 -5.97 -1.97
CA HIS A 40 -3.05 -7.00 -1.42
C HIS A 40 -1.60 -6.74 -1.78
N PHE A 41 -0.73 -6.79 -0.79
CA PHE A 41 0.71 -6.66 -0.92
C PHE A 41 1.41 -7.91 -0.41
N ILE A 42 2.45 -8.34 -1.11
CA ILE A 42 3.41 -9.29 -0.57
C ILE A 42 4.61 -8.51 -0.02
N ALA A 43 4.99 -8.85 1.21
CA ALA A 43 6.24 -8.42 1.81
C ALA A 43 7.27 -9.56 1.66
N SER A 44 8.47 -9.26 1.16
CA SER A 44 9.53 -10.28 1.06
C SER A 44 9.77 -10.98 2.40
N GLY A 45 9.50 -12.29 2.47
CA GLY A 45 9.73 -13.13 3.66
C GLY A 45 8.65 -13.06 4.75
N ARG A 46 7.46 -12.51 4.48
CA ARG A 46 6.34 -12.45 5.43
C ARG A 46 4.98 -12.76 4.78
N PRO A 47 3.96 -13.09 5.60
CA PRO A 47 2.59 -13.30 5.11
C PRO A 47 2.05 -12.07 4.37
N ASP A 48 1.10 -12.32 3.47
CA ASP A 48 0.38 -11.33 2.70
C ASP A 48 -0.18 -10.21 3.60
N LEU A 49 -0.04 -8.99 3.12
CA LEU A 49 -0.49 -7.78 3.79
C LEU A 49 -1.66 -7.18 3.03
N GLU A 50 -2.80 -7.10 3.70
CA GLU A 50 -4.03 -6.54 3.13
C GLU A 50 -4.21 -5.11 3.64
N VAL A 51 -4.32 -4.16 2.72
CA VAL A 51 -4.54 -2.75 3.03
C VAL A 51 -5.85 -2.30 2.40
N THR A 52 -6.71 -1.69 3.21
CA THR A 52 -7.94 -1.06 2.76
C THR A 52 -7.83 0.46 2.80
N THR A 53 -8.51 1.13 1.89
CA THR A 53 -8.60 2.59 1.86
C THR A 53 -9.94 3.01 1.30
N THR A 54 -10.55 4.03 1.87
CA THR A 54 -11.74 4.67 1.28
C THR A 54 -11.36 5.78 0.28
N ASN A 55 -10.07 6.13 0.24
CA ASN A 55 -9.55 7.25 -0.54
C ASN A 55 -8.94 6.77 -1.86
N VAL A 56 -9.49 7.26 -2.98
CA VAL A 56 -9.04 6.90 -4.33
C VAL A 56 -7.60 7.34 -4.63
N ASP A 57 -7.13 8.45 -4.07
CA ASP A 57 -5.75 8.93 -4.24
C ASP A 57 -4.75 7.99 -3.55
N VAL A 58 -5.13 7.52 -2.37
CA VAL A 58 -4.34 6.56 -1.59
C VAL A 58 -4.32 5.21 -2.29
N TYR A 59 -5.47 4.75 -2.79
CA TYR A 59 -5.55 3.55 -3.63
C TYR A 59 -4.64 3.65 -4.85
N ASN A 60 -4.68 4.77 -5.58
CA ASN A 60 -3.82 4.99 -6.73
C ASN A 60 -2.33 4.98 -6.35
N ALA A 61 -1.95 5.60 -5.23
CA ALA A 61 -0.57 5.58 -4.73
C ALA A 61 -0.10 4.17 -4.33
N MET A 62 -1.00 3.38 -3.75
CA MET A 62 -0.78 1.98 -3.36
C MET A 62 -0.56 1.07 -4.57
N VAL A 63 -1.46 1.17 -5.57
CA VAL A 63 -1.41 0.35 -6.78
C VAL A 63 -0.23 0.71 -7.67
N ASN A 64 0.13 1.99 -7.75
CA ASN A 64 1.28 2.48 -8.50
C ASN A 64 2.58 2.45 -7.68
N PHE A 65 2.58 1.84 -6.49
CA PHE A 65 3.77 1.73 -5.66
C PHE A 65 4.86 0.90 -6.36
N LYS A 66 5.74 1.59 -7.09
CA LYS A 66 7.00 1.07 -7.61
C LYS A 66 8.13 1.65 -6.79
N ARG A 67 8.85 0.77 -6.09
CA ARG A 67 10.06 1.09 -5.35
C ARG A 67 11.15 1.53 -6.35
N GLY A 68 11.12 2.81 -6.75
CA GLY A 68 12.03 3.39 -7.74
C GLY A 68 11.71 4.80 -8.22
N ASN A 69 10.48 5.33 -8.04
CA ASN A 69 10.07 6.61 -8.66
C ASN A 69 9.39 7.63 -7.74
N PHE A 70 9.52 7.49 -6.42
CA PHE A 70 9.18 8.62 -5.54
C PHE A 70 10.44 9.44 -5.30
N GLU A 71 10.82 10.24 -6.30
CA GLU A 71 11.57 11.46 -6.04
C GLU A 71 10.66 12.31 -5.14
N ARG A 72 10.89 12.26 -3.83
CA ARG A 72 10.41 13.30 -2.92
C ARG A 72 11.12 14.57 -3.40
N GLY A 73 10.40 15.38 -4.17
CA GLY A 73 10.88 16.68 -4.65
C GLY A 73 11.39 17.56 -3.52
#